data_AF-A0A351GIZ8-F1
#
_entry.id   AF-A0A351GIZ8-F1
#
_cell.length_a   1.000
_cell.length_b   1.000
_cell.length_c   1.000
_cell.angle_alpha   90.00
_cell.angle_beta   90.00
_cell.angle_gamma   90.00
#
_symmetry.space_group_name_H-M   'P 1'
#
loop_
_entity.id
_entity.type
_entity.pdbx_description
1 polymer ?
#
loop_
_entity_poly.entity_id
_entity_poly.type
_entity_poly.pdbx_seq_one_letter_code
_entity_poly.pdbx_strand_id
1 'polypeptide(L)'
;EMDTTEIEKITADKNFVNHFGKMRGEFLKSAPRDFDKEHPNIKWINMKQLYAFREFTDDEVIAESFPKEVIRTFLAIRPFFDYMSDVLTTDLNGESIL
;
A
#
# COMPACT_ATOMS: atom_id res chain seq x y z
N GLU A 1 11.01 -14.06 8.37
CA GLU A 1 9.62 -13.58 8.17
C GLU A 1 9.66 -12.07 8.19
N MET A 2 9.33 -11.41 7.08
CA MET A 2 9.16 -9.96 7.09
C MET A 2 8.02 -9.61 8.05
N ASP A 3 8.23 -8.61 8.91
CA ASP A 3 7.25 -8.19 9.91
C ASP A 3 5.93 -7.82 9.20
N THR A 4 4.98 -8.72 9.30
CA THR A 4 3.69 -8.65 8.63
C THR A 4 2.84 -7.48 9.14
N THR A 5 3.23 -6.89 10.28
CA THR A 5 2.56 -5.74 10.87
C THR A 5 2.82 -4.45 10.11
N GLU A 6 3.86 -4.37 9.27
CA GLU A 6 4.26 -3.09 8.68
C GLU A 6 3.27 -2.59 7.62
N ILE A 7 2.85 -3.45 6.68
CA ILE A 7 1.81 -3.10 5.71
C ILE A 7 0.47 -2.78 6.39
N GLU A 8 0.16 -3.45 7.51
CA GLU A 8 -1.04 -3.17 8.29
C GLU A 8 -0.95 -1.81 8.98
N LYS A 9 0.18 -1.47 9.60
CA LYS A 9 0.43 -0.13 10.17
C LYS A 9 0.29 0.95 9.11
N ILE A 10 0.89 0.76 7.93
CA ILE A 10 0.84 1.74 6.83
C ILE A 10 -0.59 1.94 6.35
N THR A 11 -1.35 0.86 6.15
CA THR A 11 -2.71 0.95 5.60
C THR A 11 -3.77 1.33 6.62
N ALA A 12 -3.49 1.18 7.92
CA ALA A 12 -4.32 1.66 9.02
C ALA A 12 -3.94 3.06 9.52
N ASP A 13 -2.82 3.62 9.05
CA ASP A 13 -2.39 4.95 9.44
C ASP A 13 -3.44 6.01 9.06
N LYS A 14 -3.69 6.95 9.97
CA LYS A 14 -4.72 7.98 9.78
C LYS A 14 -4.44 8.85 8.55
N ASN A 15 -3.17 9.15 8.28
CA ASN A 15 -2.79 9.94 7.12
C ASN A 15 -3.12 9.18 5.83
N PHE A 16 -2.80 7.87 5.77
CA PHE A 16 -3.16 7.03 4.63
C PHE A 16 -4.69 6.97 4.44
N VAL A 17 -5.43 6.67 5.50
CA VAL A 17 -6.90 6.53 5.46
C VAL A 17 -7.57 7.84 5.06
N ASN A 18 -7.10 8.99 5.56
CA ASN A 18 -7.68 10.29 5.21
C ASN A 18 -7.51 10.62 3.72
N HIS A 19 -6.43 10.15 3.08
CA HIS A 19 -6.14 10.44 1.67
C HIS A 19 -6.76 9.41 0.71
N PHE A 20 -6.80 8.12 1.09
CA PHE A 20 -7.12 7.03 0.17
C PHE A 20 -8.30 6.16 0.63
N GLY A 21 -8.72 6.27 1.88
CA GLY A 21 -9.70 5.43 2.53
C GLY A 21 -9.18 4.02 2.84
N LYS A 22 -8.84 3.26 1.79
CA LYS A 22 -8.27 1.91 1.90
C LYS A 22 -7.40 1.58 0.70
N MET A 23 -6.48 0.64 0.88
CA MET A 23 -5.79 0.00 -0.24
C MET A 23 -6.81 -0.72 -1.14
N ARG A 24 -6.72 -0.49 -2.45
CA ARG A 24 -7.59 -1.07 -3.47
C ARG A 24 -6.86 -2.17 -4.22
N GLY A 25 -7.63 -3.10 -4.77
CA GLY A 25 -7.10 -4.25 -5.50
C GLY A 25 -8.14 -5.32 -5.74
N GLU A 26 -7.89 -6.18 -6.73
CA GLU A 26 -8.63 -7.41 -6.88
C GLU A 26 -8.05 -8.52 -6.01
N PHE A 27 -8.92 -9.39 -5.54
CA PHE A 27 -8.55 -10.53 -4.71
C PHE A 27 -8.74 -11.83 -5.49
N LEU A 28 -7.80 -12.75 -5.29
CA LEU A 28 -8.01 -14.16 -5.59
C LEU A 28 -9.09 -14.72 -4.66
N LYS A 29 -9.88 -15.68 -5.19
CA LYS A 29 -10.93 -16.34 -4.39
C LYS A 29 -10.37 -17.31 -3.35
N SER A 30 -9.12 -17.73 -3.51
CA SER A 30 -8.42 -18.68 -2.65
C SER A 30 -6.94 -18.34 -2.61
N ALA A 31 -6.25 -18.86 -1.58
CA ALA A 31 -4.80 -18.85 -1.50
C ALA A 31 -4.14 -19.30 -2.82
N PRO A 32 -3.07 -18.64 -3.27
CA PRO A 32 -2.28 -19.12 -4.40
C PRO A 32 -1.69 -20.51 -4.11
N ARG A 33 -1.24 -21.17 -5.17
CA ARG A 33 -0.48 -22.43 -5.02
C ARG A 33 0.74 -22.17 -4.13
N ASP A 34 1.01 -23.11 -3.23
CA ASP A 34 2.16 -23.09 -2.31
C ASP A 34 2.07 -22.10 -1.14
N PHE A 35 0.91 -21.46 -0.91
CA PHE A 35 0.66 -20.65 0.29
C PHE A 35 -0.36 -21.31 1.23
N ASP A 36 -0.07 -21.27 2.53
CA ASP A 36 -1.03 -21.66 3.56
C ASP A 36 -2.24 -20.71 3.55
N LYS A 37 -3.44 -21.27 3.63
CA LYS A 37 -4.69 -20.50 3.73
C LYS A 37 -4.78 -19.73 5.05
N GLU A 38 -4.11 -20.21 6.09
CA GLU A 38 -4.07 -19.57 7.42
C GLU A 38 -2.85 -18.65 7.59
N HIS A 39 -2.10 -18.38 6.50
CA HIS A 39 -0.96 -17.48 6.56
C HIS A 39 -1.40 -16.10 7.07
N PRO A 40 -0.71 -15.46 8.04
CA PRO A 40 -1.14 -14.18 8.62
C PRO A 40 -1.39 -13.09 7.57
N ASN A 41 -0.55 -13.05 6.52
CA ASN A 41 -0.68 -12.14 5.39
C ASN A 41 -1.54 -12.64 4.22
N ILE A 42 -2.31 -13.71 4.37
CA ILE A 42 -3.03 -14.30 3.23
C ILE A 42 -3.96 -13.29 2.54
N LYS A 43 -4.51 -12.34 3.31
CA LYS A 43 -5.29 -11.20 2.78
C LYS A 43 -4.51 -10.41 1.73
N TRP A 44 -3.24 -10.09 2.01
CA TRP A 44 -2.37 -9.30 1.13
C TRP A 44 -1.81 -10.16 -0.01
N ILE A 45 -1.43 -11.41 0.27
CA ILE A 45 -0.92 -12.37 -0.72
C ILE A 45 -2.00 -12.68 -1.78
N ASN A 46 -3.26 -12.70 -1.39
CA ASN A 46 -4.38 -12.89 -2.32
C ASN A 46 -4.64 -11.68 -3.21
N MET A 47 -4.05 -10.51 -2.96
CA MET A 47 -4.26 -9.34 -3.80
C MET A 47 -3.42 -9.46 -5.08
N LYS A 48 -4.08 -9.38 -6.23
CA LYS A 48 -3.43 -9.38 -7.54
C LYS A 48 -2.71 -8.05 -7.83
N GLN A 49 -3.25 -6.97 -7.28
CA GLN A 49 -2.68 -5.64 -7.37
C GLN A 49 -2.95 -4.89 -6.07
N LEU A 50 -2.01 -4.02 -5.67
CA LEU A 50 -2.17 -3.09 -4.56
C LEU A 50 -2.00 -1.67 -5.10
N TYR A 51 -3.06 -0.87 -5.01
CA TYR A 51 -3.01 0.54 -5.41
C TYR A 51 -3.84 1.42 -4.49
N ALA A 52 -3.38 2.65 -4.31
CA ALA A 52 -4.10 3.70 -3.61
C ALA A 52 -4.66 4.69 -4.63
N PHE A 53 -5.81 5.29 -4.32
CA PHE A 53 -6.46 6.21 -5.24
C PHE A 53 -7.15 7.32 -4.46
N ARG A 54 -6.89 8.58 -4.84
CA ARG A 54 -7.55 9.77 -4.32
C ARG A 54 -8.21 10.51 -5.48
N GLU A 55 -9.48 10.84 -5.32
CA GLU A 55 -10.25 11.65 -6.26
C GLU A 55 -10.29 13.08 -5.75
N PHE A 56 -10.38 14.03 -6.68
CA PHE A 56 -10.53 15.46 -6.39
C PHE A 56 -11.73 15.98 -7.16
N THR A 57 -12.48 16.90 -6.56
CA THR A 57 -13.55 17.63 -7.25
C THR A 57 -12.97 18.74 -8.12
N ASP A 58 -13.77 19.22 -9.08
CA ASP A 58 -13.38 20.34 -9.94
C ASP A 58 -12.98 21.59 -9.12
N ASP A 59 -13.73 21.86 -8.03
CA ASP A 59 -13.45 22.98 -7.11
C ASP A 59 -12.09 22.83 -6.41
N GLU A 60 -11.72 21.61 -6.01
CA GLU A 60 -10.42 21.33 -5.40
C GLU A 60 -9.29 21.53 -6.41
N VAL A 61 -9.49 21.16 -7.68
CA VAL A 61 -8.48 21.26 -8.74
C VAL A 61 -8.17 22.72 -9.10
N ILE A 62 -9.18 23.60 -9.12
CA ILE A 62 -8.98 25.02 -9.44
C ILE A 62 -8.49 25.87 -8.26
N ALA A 63 -8.54 25.33 -7.04
CA ALA A 63 -8.10 26.06 -5.85
C ALA A 63 -6.58 26.33 -5.86
N GLU A 64 -6.16 27.50 -5.37
CA GLU A 64 -4.73 27.85 -5.26
C GLU A 64 -3.95 26.87 -4.37
N SER A 65 -4.64 26.16 -3.47
CA SER A 65 -4.06 25.13 -2.61
C SER A 65 -3.85 23.78 -3.30
N PHE A 66 -4.38 23.56 -4.51
CA PHE A 66 -4.35 22.26 -5.17
C PHE A 66 -2.94 21.65 -5.28
N PRO A 67 -1.89 22.38 -5.68
CA PRO A 67 -0.54 21.80 -5.73
C PRO A 67 -0.07 21.27 -4.38
N LYS A 68 -0.45 21.92 -3.27
CA LYS A 68 -0.13 21.45 -1.92
C LYS A 68 -0.88 20.17 -1.58
N GLU A 69 -2.15 20.05 -1.98
CA GLU A 69 -2.95 18.84 -1.79
C GLU A 69 -2.40 17.65 -2.59
N VAL A 70 -1.95 17.88 -3.83
CA VAL A 70 -1.26 16.86 -4.63
C VAL A 70 0.00 16.37 -3.93
N ILE A 71 0.85 17.30 -3.46
CA ILE A 71 2.08 16.94 -2.73
C ILE A 71 1.76 16.16 -1.44
N ARG A 72 0.78 16.60 -0.65
CA ARG A 72 0.34 15.90 0.57
C ARG A 72 -0.12 14.47 0.27
N THR A 73 -0.84 14.29 -0.83
CA THR A 73 -1.29 12.97 -1.30
C THR A 73 -0.12 12.06 -1.63
N PHE A 74 0.87 12.54 -2.40
CA PHE A 74 2.06 11.75 -2.71
C PHE A 74 2.91 11.42 -1.48
N LEU A 75 3.01 12.34 -0.52
CA LEU A 75 3.70 12.08 0.74
C LEU A 75 2.96 11.03 1.59
N ALA A 76 1.63 11.01 1.56
CA ALA A 76 0.83 10.05 2.31
C ALA A 76 0.99 8.60 1.82
N ILE A 77 1.29 8.38 0.53
CA ILE A 77 1.54 7.03 -0.01
C ILE A 77 3.00 6.60 0.09
N ARG A 78 3.93 7.52 0.38
CA ARG A 78 5.37 7.24 0.40
C ARG A 78 5.77 6.05 1.30
N PRO A 79 5.25 5.89 2.54
CA PRO A 79 5.62 4.74 3.37
C PRO A 79 5.31 3.38 2.73
N PHE A 80 4.23 3.30 1.94
CA PHE A 80 3.92 2.08 1.18
C PHE A 80 4.99 1.78 0.14
N PHE A 81 5.49 2.79 -0.57
CA PHE A 81 6.58 2.59 -1.52
C PHE A 81 7.89 2.22 -0.85
N ASP A 82 8.22 2.83 0.29
CA ASP A 82 9.41 2.47 1.07
C ASP A 82 9.35 0.99 1.50
N TYR A 83 8.20 0.53 2.00
CA TYR A 83 7.97 -0.87 2.35
C TYR A 83 8.03 -1.82 1.14
N MET A 84 7.35 -1.48 0.04
CA MET A 84 7.34 -2.34 -1.15
C MET A 84 8.71 -2.39 -1.83
N SER A 85 9.50 -1.32 -1.77
CA SER A 85 10.89 -1.36 -2.19
C SER A 85 11.66 -2.40 -1.39
N ASP A 86 11.62 -2.35 -0.05
CA ASP A 86 12.27 -3.36 0.78
C ASP A 86 11.80 -4.79 0.45
N VAL A 87 10.49 -5.04 0.42
CA VAL A 87 9.92 -6.37 0.09
C VAL A 87 10.38 -6.90 -1.27
N LEU A 88 10.43 -6.04 -2.29
CA LEU A 88 10.73 -6.46 -3.65
C LEU A 88 12.22 -6.48 -3.95
N THR A 89 13.04 -5.85 -3.11
CA THR A 89 14.49 -5.74 -3.28
C THR A 89 15.29 -6.44 -2.19
N THR A 90 14.66 -7.30 -1.41
CA THR A 90 15.31 -8.05 -0.32
C THR A 90 15.07 -9.55 -0.51
N ASP A 91 16.12 -10.35 -0.37
CA ASP A 91 16.05 -11.80 -0.52
C ASP A 91 15.50 -12.51 0.74
N LEU A 92 15.43 -13.84 0.70
CA LEU A 92 14.93 -14.63 1.84
C LEU A 92 15.80 -14.55 3.09
N ASN A 93 17.07 -14.14 2.96
CA ASN A 93 18.02 -13.96 4.05
C ASN A 93 18.01 -12.53 4.61
N GLY A 94 17.22 -11.62 4.04
CA GLY A 94 17.19 -10.22 4.44
C GLY A 94 18.28 -9.37 3.78
N GLU A 95 18.97 -9.89 2.76
CA GLU A 95 20.00 -9.16 2.02
C GLU A 95 19.38 -8.42 0.83
N SER A 96 19.82 -7.18 0.60
CA SER A 96 19.37 -6.42 -0.56
C SER A 96 19.90 -7.05 -1.86
N ILE A 97 19.06 -7.12 -2.89
CA ILE A 97 19.39 -7.68 -4.22
C ILE A 97 19.82 -6.60 -5.24
N LEU A 98 20.03 -5.36 -4.79
CA LEU A 98 20.45 -4.22 -5.61
C LEU A 98 21.98 -4.00 -5.59
#